data_AF-A0A7K1C6R1-F1
#
_entry.id   AF-A0A7K1C6R1-F1
#
_cell.length_a   1.000
_cell.length_b   1.000
_cell.length_c   1.000
_cell.angle_alpha   90.00
_cell.angle_beta   90.00
_cell.angle_gamma   90.00
#
_symmetry.space_group_name_H-M   'P 1'
#
loop_
_entity.id
_entity.type
_entity.pdbx_description
1 polymer ?
#
loop_
_entity_poly.entity_id
_entity_poly.type
_entity_poly.pdbx_seq_one_letter_code
_entity_poly.pdbx_strand_id
1 'polypeptide(L)'
;PAKQAARCGSFLARVLWEAGVPRDVLYSVQLSEREFGQQLISDPRVNQVILTGGFETAQLFRQFRPDLHLLAETSGKNAIVITESGDLDLAAKDLAQSAFGHAGQKCSAASIGILVGGVATSERFHRQLLDATESMVVAWPTNPESRIGPVIEPANGKLLTALTTLNKGEKWLREPRQLDDTGQLWSPGIRTGVRPGSSTHLIEFFGPHLSLMAARSLDHAVEIQNHVDYGLTAGLHSLNADEVAFWLDRVAAGNVYINRGITGAIVRRQPFGGWKKSAIGPGTKAGGPNYLFGLGRWSKSSSEPTTAVLDTTVKDLLLIAKAHVSTSDYDELFRSACNDEVAMVEHFGQSHDESQLESERNVLRYVPSGCVLYLGPDATPFEWWRSLIAWVRTPGNELGYAVDIPVGLNSTLGLHNKTLLPINEGDLLAEIQHGHDPRVRVVGATAEFHNTHGRGDVTLAMYDQPVTEAGRIELLPYFKEQAISITAHRFGNPVPWVTELAV
;
A
#
# COMPACT_ATOMS: atom_id res chain seq x y z
N PRO A 1 -16.60 -16.80 1.06
CA PRO A 1 -16.90 -15.51 0.39
C PRO A 1 -17.70 -14.58 1.31
N ALA A 2 -17.74 -13.27 1.06
CA ALA A 2 -18.65 -12.37 1.78
C ALA A 2 -20.11 -12.81 1.59
N LYS A 3 -20.94 -12.73 2.64
CA LYS A 3 -22.33 -13.23 2.62
C LYS A 3 -23.16 -12.61 1.48
N GLN A 4 -22.97 -11.31 1.25
CA GLN A 4 -23.67 -10.53 0.24
C GLN A 4 -23.32 -10.97 -1.19
N ALA A 5 -22.14 -11.56 -1.39
CA ALA A 5 -21.64 -12.04 -2.69
C ALA A 5 -21.43 -13.56 -2.73
N ALA A 6 -22.08 -14.33 -1.85
CA ALA A 6 -21.88 -15.77 -1.71
C ALA A 6 -22.10 -16.53 -3.03
N ARG A 7 -23.13 -16.16 -3.81
CA ARG A 7 -23.42 -16.78 -5.11
C ARG A 7 -22.29 -16.55 -6.13
N CYS A 8 -21.73 -15.35 -6.17
CA CYS A 8 -20.59 -15.04 -7.04
C CYS A 8 -19.37 -15.88 -6.65
N GLY A 9 -19.07 -15.98 -5.35
CA GLY A 9 -17.96 -16.81 -4.87
C GLY A 9 -18.14 -18.30 -5.17
N SER A 10 -19.34 -18.85 -4.99
CA SER A 10 -19.63 -20.25 -5.36
C SER A 10 -19.52 -20.50 -6.86
N PHE A 11 -19.93 -19.54 -7.69
CA PHE A 11 -19.77 -19.63 -9.14
C PHE A 11 -18.29 -19.63 -9.55
N LEU A 12 -17.46 -18.75 -8.96
CA LEU A 12 -16.01 -18.73 -9.23
C LEU A 12 -15.33 -20.05 -8.86
N ALA A 13 -15.67 -20.63 -7.70
CA ALA A 13 -15.14 -21.93 -7.31
C ALA A 13 -15.53 -23.03 -8.32
N ARG A 14 -16.77 -23.00 -8.83
CA ARG A 14 -17.21 -23.93 -9.87
C ARG A 14 -16.37 -23.79 -11.15
N VAL A 15 -16.14 -22.57 -11.61
CA VAL A 15 -15.31 -22.30 -12.80
C VAL A 15 -13.88 -22.82 -12.61
N LEU A 16 -13.29 -22.64 -11.43
CA LEU A 16 -11.94 -23.14 -11.13
C LEU A 16 -11.88 -24.67 -11.15
N TRP A 17 -12.89 -25.34 -10.58
CA TRP A 17 -12.96 -26.81 -10.66
C TRP A 17 -13.18 -27.31 -12.09
N GLU A 18 -14.02 -26.64 -12.88
CA GLU A 18 -14.22 -26.95 -14.31
C GLU A 18 -12.95 -26.74 -15.13
N ALA A 19 -12.09 -25.79 -14.73
CA ALA A 19 -10.77 -25.54 -15.33
C ALA A 19 -9.69 -26.55 -14.89
N GLY A 20 -10.01 -27.48 -13.98
CA GLY A 20 -9.11 -28.55 -13.55
C GLY A 20 -8.47 -28.39 -12.17
N VAL A 21 -8.82 -27.36 -11.40
CA VAL A 21 -8.36 -27.26 -9.99
C VAL A 21 -8.99 -28.41 -9.19
N PRO A 22 -8.19 -29.26 -8.52
CA PRO A 22 -8.73 -30.39 -7.76
C PRO A 22 -9.61 -29.93 -6.59
N ARG A 23 -10.71 -30.65 -6.33
CA ARG A 23 -11.67 -30.31 -5.27
C ARG A 23 -11.13 -30.54 -3.85
N ASP A 24 -10.11 -31.37 -3.73
CA ASP A 24 -9.33 -31.60 -2.52
C ASP A 24 -8.24 -30.54 -2.30
N VAL A 25 -7.99 -29.67 -3.28
CA VAL A 25 -7.09 -28.51 -3.17
C VAL A 25 -7.87 -27.22 -2.92
N LEU A 26 -9.02 -27.04 -3.59
CA LEU A 26 -9.87 -25.84 -3.45
C LEU A 26 -11.23 -26.18 -2.83
N TYR A 27 -11.45 -25.70 -1.60
CA TYR A 27 -12.73 -25.75 -0.92
C TYR A 27 -13.41 -24.38 -0.93
N SER A 28 -14.68 -24.33 -1.34
CA SER A 28 -15.52 -23.13 -1.21
C SER A 28 -16.47 -23.31 -0.04
N VAL A 29 -16.24 -22.55 1.02
CA VAL A 29 -16.98 -22.66 2.28
C VAL A 29 -17.74 -21.38 2.55
N GLN A 30 -19.04 -21.52 2.87
CA GLN A 30 -19.88 -20.45 3.40
C GLN A 30 -20.22 -20.80 4.84
N LEU A 31 -19.68 -20.03 5.78
CA LEU A 31 -19.93 -20.23 7.20
C LEU A 31 -21.21 -19.49 7.59
N SER A 32 -22.13 -20.20 8.27
CA SER A 32 -23.40 -19.65 8.74
C SER A 32 -23.28 -18.90 10.07
N GLU A 33 -22.29 -19.28 10.88
CA GLU A 33 -22.10 -18.78 12.24
C GLU A 33 -20.71 -18.19 12.43
N ARG A 34 -20.64 -17.10 13.22
CA ARG A 34 -19.39 -16.40 13.52
C ARG A 34 -18.39 -17.28 14.26
N GLU A 35 -18.87 -18.19 15.10
CA GLU A 35 -18.03 -19.11 15.88
C GLU A 35 -17.20 -20.01 14.97
N PHE A 36 -17.79 -20.59 13.91
CA PHE A 36 -17.03 -21.39 12.95
C PHE A 36 -15.99 -20.57 12.19
N GLY A 37 -16.28 -19.30 11.92
CA GLY A 37 -15.30 -18.37 11.34
C GLY A 37 -14.10 -18.16 12.25
N GLN A 38 -14.35 -17.93 13.54
CA GLN A 38 -13.29 -17.81 14.54
C GLN A 38 -12.49 -19.11 14.66
N GLN A 39 -13.15 -20.27 14.74
CA GLN A 39 -12.48 -21.56 14.80
C GLN A 39 -11.57 -21.79 13.58
N LEU A 40 -12.05 -21.49 12.36
CA LEU A 40 -11.25 -21.61 11.14
C LEU A 40 -9.99 -20.73 11.18
N ILE A 41 -10.14 -19.46 11.54
CA ILE A 41 -9.01 -18.50 11.58
C ILE A 41 -8.01 -18.86 12.68
N SER A 42 -8.48 -19.41 13.81
CA SER A 42 -7.63 -19.84 14.92
C SER A 42 -6.96 -21.20 14.71
N ASP A 43 -7.37 -22.00 13.71
CA ASP A 43 -6.90 -23.38 13.55
C ASP A 43 -5.40 -23.47 13.18
N PRO A 44 -4.58 -24.28 13.89
CA PRO A 44 -3.13 -24.45 13.61
C PRO A 44 -2.78 -24.93 12.21
N ARG A 45 -3.73 -25.55 11.51
CA ARG A 45 -3.54 -25.99 10.12
C ARG A 45 -3.68 -24.84 9.12
N VAL A 46 -4.24 -23.69 9.51
CA VAL A 46 -4.27 -22.48 8.69
C VAL A 46 -2.94 -21.76 8.83
N ASN A 47 -2.07 -21.94 7.83
CA ASN A 47 -0.75 -21.30 7.81
C ASN A 47 -0.84 -19.79 7.54
N GLN A 48 -1.82 -19.38 6.72
CA GLN A 48 -1.91 -18.03 6.20
C GLN A 48 -3.35 -17.65 5.86
N VAL A 49 -3.68 -16.37 6.04
CA VAL A 49 -4.96 -15.77 5.64
C VAL A 49 -4.67 -14.58 4.72
N ILE A 50 -5.35 -14.55 3.57
CA ILE A 50 -5.43 -13.38 2.70
C ILE A 50 -6.80 -12.74 2.93
N LEU A 51 -6.81 -11.51 3.42
CA LEU A 51 -8.01 -10.74 3.73
C LEU A 51 -8.13 -9.55 2.78
N THR A 52 -9.33 -9.31 2.26
CA THR A 52 -9.72 -8.01 1.70
C THR A 52 -10.94 -7.53 2.47
N GLY A 53 -10.81 -6.43 3.22
CA GLY A 53 -11.86 -5.97 4.11
C GLY A 53 -11.47 -4.83 5.04
N GLY A 54 -12.20 -4.66 6.15
CA GLY A 54 -11.94 -3.61 7.13
C GLY A 54 -10.67 -3.87 7.94
N PHE A 55 -9.97 -2.79 8.31
CA PHE A 55 -8.80 -2.84 9.20
C PHE A 55 -9.13 -3.51 10.54
N GLU A 56 -10.33 -3.25 11.07
CA GLU A 56 -10.82 -3.82 12.32
C GLU A 56 -11.02 -5.34 12.23
N THR A 57 -11.31 -5.87 11.03
CA THR A 57 -11.40 -7.33 10.82
C THR A 57 -10.03 -7.98 10.90
N ALA A 58 -9.00 -7.32 10.36
CA ALA A 58 -7.63 -7.79 10.48
C ALA A 58 -7.16 -7.79 11.94
N GLN A 59 -7.48 -6.73 12.70
CA GLN A 59 -7.25 -6.68 14.14
C GLN A 59 -7.95 -7.82 14.88
N LEU A 60 -9.21 -8.09 14.54
CA LEU A 60 -9.97 -9.18 15.14
C LEU A 60 -9.32 -10.55 14.86
N PHE A 61 -8.88 -10.82 13.63
CA PHE A 61 -8.20 -12.08 13.29
C PHE A 61 -6.91 -12.28 14.08
N ARG A 62 -6.21 -11.19 14.37
CA ARG A 62 -4.99 -11.18 15.18
C ARG A 62 -5.23 -11.35 16.66
N GLN A 63 -6.39 -10.90 17.17
CA GLN A 63 -6.83 -11.23 18.53
C GLN A 63 -7.15 -12.73 18.68
N PHE A 64 -7.67 -13.36 17.62
CA PHE A 64 -7.96 -14.79 17.62
C PHE A 64 -6.71 -15.67 17.56
N ARG A 65 -5.67 -15.19 16.86
CA ARG A 65 -4.39 -15.88 16.68
C ARG A 65 -3.27 -14.83 16.49
N PRO A 66 -2.52 -14.46 17.55
CA PRO A 66 -1.47 -13.44 17.46
C PRO A 66 -0.39 -13.72 16.43
N ASP A 67 -0.03 -14.98 16.19
CA ASP A 67 1.03 -15.42 15.28
C ASP A 67 0.58 -15.62 13.81
N LEU A 68 -0.73 -15.50 13.51
CA LEU A 68 -1.34 -15.76 12.19
C LEU A 68 -0.53 -15.15 11.03
N HIS A 69 -0.17 -15.85 9.96
CA HIS A 69 0.39 -15.11 8.82
C HIS A 69 -0.75 -14.41 8.06
N LEU A 70 -0.93 -13.11 8.29
CA LEU A 70 -2.02 -12.32 7.73
C LEU A 70 -1.48 -11.35 6.68
N LEU A 71 -1.95 -11.52 5.45
CA LEU A 71 -1.84 -10.52 4.39
C LEU A 71 -3.21 -9.87 4.26
N ALA A 72 -3.32 -8.57 4.47
CA ALA A 72 -4.59 -7.89 4.29
C ALA A 72 -4.47 -6.65 3.41
N GLU A 73 -5.32 -6.60 2.39
CA GLU A 73 -5.63 -5.38 1.66
C GLU A 73 -6.84 -4.74 2.35
N THR A 74 -6.58 -3.66 3.05
CA THR A 74 -7.60 -2.94 3.81
C THR A 74 -8.00 -1.66 3.09
N SER A 75 -8.94 -0.92 3.65
CA SER A 75 -9.58 0.18 2.95
C SER A 75 -8.69 1.41 2.74
N GLY A 76 -9.26 2.48 2.17
CA GLY A 76 -8.53 3.71 1.85
C GLY A 76 -9.33 4.97 2.17
N LYS A 77 -8.61 6.09 2.36
CA LYS A 77 -9.19 7.43 2.42
C LYS A 77 -8.54 8.30 1.34
N ASN A 78 -8.93 8.02 0.10
CA ASN A 78 -8.21 8.48 -1.08
C ASN A 78 -8.63 9.89 -1.49
N ALA A 79 -7.69 10.64 -2.05
CA ALA A 79 -7.91 11.99 -2.53
C ALA A 79 -7.33 12.23 -3.92
N ILE A 80 -7.97 13.13 -4.68
CA ILE A 80 -7.41 13.73 -5.89
C ILE A 80 -7.11 15.20 -5.60
N VAL A 81 -5.85 15.59 -5.80
CA VAL A 81 -5.40 16.99 -5.77
C VAL A 81 -5.61 17.60 -7.15
N ILE A 82 -6.19 18.79 -7.21
CA ILE A 82 -6.44 19.51 -8.47
C ILE A 82 -5.82 20.90 -8.35
N THR A 83 -4.82 21.17 -9.19
CA THR A 83 -4.11 22.46 -9.21
C THR A 83 -4.66 23.39 -10.27
N GLU A 84 -4.27 24.67 -10.21
CA GLU A 84 -4.63 25.66 -11.24
C GLU A 84 -4.03 25.32 -12.61
N SER A 85 -2.96 24.53 -12.64
CA SER A 85 -2.31 23.99 -13.84
C SER A 85 -3.04 22.78 -14.43
N GLY A 86 -4.08 22.26 -13.78
CA GLY A 86 -4.85 21.10 -14.24
C GLY A 86 -5.88 21.44 -15.32
N ASP A 87 -6.21 20.47 -16.19
CA ASP A 87 -7.43 20.55 -16.99
C ASP A 87 -8.65 20.33 -16.08
N LEU A 88 -9.38 21.40 -15.79
CA LEU A 88 -10.53 21.40 -14.89
C LEU A 88 -11.69 20.53 -15.37
N ASP A 89 -11.87 20.37 -16.68
CA ASP A 89 -12.98 19.59 -17.24
C ASP A 89 -12.68 18.09 -17.12
N LEU A 90 -11.44 17.68 -17.43
CA LEU A 90 -10.97 16.30 -17.20
C LEU A 90 -10.90 15.98 -15.70
N ALA A 91 -10.39 16.90 -14.88
CA ALA A 91 -10.30 16.72 -13.44
C ALA A 91 -11.69 16.55 -12.78
N ALA A 92 -12.70 17.33 -13.21
CA ALA A 92 -14.07 17.20 -12.72
C ALA A 92 -14.67 15.84 -13.08
N LYS A 93 -14.50 15.39 -14.33
CA LYS A 93 -14.94 14.07 -14.80
C LYS A 93 -14.28 12.95 -14.00
N ASP A 94 -12.96 12.97 -13.89
CA ASP A 94 -12.20 11.89 -13.25
C ASP A 94 -12.44 11.84 -11.75
N LEU A 95 -12.65 13.00 -11.10
CA LEU A 95 -13.09 13.08 -9.71
C LEU A 95 -14.48 12.48 -9.50
N ALA A 96 -15.48 12.85 -10.32
CA ALA A 96 -16.83 12.29 -10.22
C ALA A 96 -16.83 10.77 -10.44
N GLN A 97 -16.12 10.28 -11.47
CA GLN A 97 -16.01 8.85 -11.76
C GLN A 97 -15.31 8.07 -10.63
N SER A 98 -14.24 8.64 -10.07
CA SER A 98 -13.50 8.03 -8.97
C SER A 98 -14.28 8.04 -7.65
N ALA A 99 -15.10 9.06 -7.41
CA ALA A 99 -15.91 9.18 -6.21
C ALA A 99 -17.15 8.28 -6.24
N PHE A 100 -17.84 8.21 -7.38
CA PHE A 100 -19.20 7.64 -7.44
C PHE A 100 -19.33 6.35 -8.25
N GLY A 101 -18.31 5.95 -9.01
CA GLY A 101 -18.31 4.64 -9.66
C GLY A 101 -18.51 3.51 -8.65
N HIS A 102 -19.45 2.60 -8.91
CA HIS A 102 -19.90 1.58 -7.95
C HIS A 102 -20.47 2.16 -6.63
N ALA A 103 -21.12 3.32 -6.72
CA ALA A 103 -21.65 4.07 -5.56
C ALA A 103 -20.57 4.40 -4.52
N GLY A 104 -19.31 4.56 -4.93
CA GLY A 104 -18.20 4.83 -4.01
C GLY A 104 -17.78 3.62 -3.15
N GLN A 105 -18.30 2.43 -3.40
CA GLN A 105 -17.97 1.19 -2.67
C GLN A 105 -16.70 0.54 -3.22
N LYS A 106 -15.62 1.31 -3.28
CA LYS A 106 -14.30 0.83 -3.67
C LYS A 106 -13.30 1.29 -2.63
N CYS A 107 -12.37 0.41 -2.24
CA CYS A 107 -11.24 0.80 -1.39
C CYS A 107 -10.42 1.94 -2.04
N SER A 108 -10.43 2.04 -3.38
CA SER A 108 -9.77 3.09 -4.16
C SER A 108 -10.63 4.34 -4.42
N ALA A 109 -11.88 4.42 -3.95
CA ALA A 109 -12.77 5.53 -4.30
C ALA A 109 -12.19 6.88 -3.82
N ALA A 110 -12.30 7.90 -4.67
CA ALA A 110 -11.89 9.26 -4.32
C ALA A 110 -12.94 9.92 -3.42
N SER A 111 -12.80 9.75 -2.11
CA SER A 111 -13.73 10.35 -1.15
C SER A 111 -13.40 11.81 -0.82
N ILE A 112 -12.26 12.32 -1.29
CA ILE A 112 -11.79 13.69 -1.10
C ILE A 112 -11.34 14.30 -2.44
N GLY A 113 -11.74 15.53 -2.73
CA GLY A 113 -11.12 16.39 -3.74
C GLY A 113 -10.42 17.57 -3.05
N ILE A 114 -9.13 17.75 -3.29
CA ILE A 114 -8.33 18.83 -2.68
C ILE A 114 -8.03 19.86 -3.76
N LEU A 115 -8.68 21.01 -3.66
CA LEU A 115 -8.63 22.08 -4.65
C LEU A 115 -7.58 23.12 -4.23
N VAL A 116 -6.57 23.33 -5.07
CA VAL A 116 -5.46 24.24 -4.77
C VAL A 116 -5.74 25.64 -5.32
N GLY A 117 -5.48 26.67 -4.51
CA GLY A 117 -5.54 28.06 -4.95
C GLY A 117 -6.93 28.46 -5.44
N GLY A 118 -6.99 29.13 -6.60
CA GLY A 118 -8.23 29.63 -7.21
C GLY A 118 -9.20 28.52 -7.64
N VAL A 119 -8.78 27.27 -7.75
CA VAL A 119 -9.69 26.15 -8.04
C VAL A 119 -10.75 25.99 -6.95
N ALA A 120 -10.39 26.25 -5.68
CA ALA A 120 -11.29 26.09 -4.54
C ALA A 120 -12.51 27.02 -4.56
N THR A 121 -12.40 28.17 -5.22
CA THR A 121 -13.50 29.15 -5.38
C THR A 121 -14.00 29.23 -6.81
N SER A 122 -13.51 28.37 -7.71
CA SER A 122 -13.87 28.38 -9.13
C SER A 122 -15.29 27.88 -9.35
N GLU A 123 -16.19 28.81 -9.70
CA GLU A 123 -17.56 28.48 -10.12
C GLU A 123 -17.58 27.54 -11.33
N ARG A 124 -16.62 27.71 -12.25
CA ARG A 124 -16.47 26.81 -13.41
C ARG A 124 -16.22 25.38 -12.97
N PHE A 125 -15.26 25.15 -12.09
CA PHE A 125 -14.93 23.80 -11.63
C PHE A 125 -16.10 23.16 -10.89
N HIS A 126 -16.72 23.87 -9.96
CA HIS A 126 -17.89 23.36 -9.23
C HIS A 126 -19.05 23.00 -10.16
N ARG A 127 -19.34 23.83 -11.19
CA ARG A 127 -20.38 23.53 -12.18
C ARG A 127 -20.05 22.28 -13.00
N GLN A 128 -18.81 22.12 -13.45
CA GLN A 128 -18.40 20.95 -14.23
C GLN A 128 -18.42 19.67 -13.40
N LEU A 129 -18.05 19.74 -12.12
CA LEU A 129 -18.15 18.59 -11.21
C LEU A 129 -19.61 18.19 -10.98
N LEU A 130 -20.52 19.16 -10.82
CA LEU A 130 -21.95 18.91 -10.72
C LEU A 130 -22.50 18.27 -12.00
N ASP A 131 -22.19 18.82 -13.17
CA ASP A 131 -22.64 18.29 -14.47
C ASP A 131 -22.12 16.85 -14.69
N ALA A 132 -20.83 16.62 -14.46
CA ALA A 132 -20.24 15.28 -14.53
C ALA A 132 -20.95 14.30 -13.58
N THR A 133 -21.27 14.73 -12.36
CA THR A 133 -21.97 13.90 -11.37
C THR A 133 -23.42 13.62 -11.77
N GLU A 134 -24.13 14.62 -12.31
CA GLU A 134 -25.53 14.52 -12.74
C GLU A 134 -25.71 13.65 -13.98
N SER A 135 -24.71 13.61 -14.85
CA SER A 135 -24.70 12.73 -16.03
C SER A 135 -24.62 11.24 -15.69
N MET A 136 -24.26 10.88 -14.45
CA MET A 136 -24.14 9.49 -14.01
C MET A 136 -25.50 8.97 -13.51
N VAL A 137 -26.23 8.28 -14.39
CA VAL A 137 -27.55 7.69 -14.07
C VAL A 137 -27.44 6.74 -12.86
N VAL A 138 -28.21 7.05 -11.82
CA VAL A 138 -28.33 6.24 -10.61
C VAL A 138 -29.54 5.32 -10.77
N ALA A 139 -29.30 4.02 -10.86
CA ALA A 139 -30.36 3.03 -11.03
C ALA A 139 -29.91 1.63 -10.64
N TRP A 140 -30.87 0.74 -10.43
CA TRP A 140 -30.61 -0.69 -10.28
C TRP A 140 -29.85 -1.25 -11.50
N PRO A 141 -28.95 -2.23 -11.32
CA PRO A 141 -28.13 -2.78 -12.43
C PRO A 141 -28.93 -3.47 -13.54
N THR A 142 -30.23 -3.70 -13.36
CA THR A 142 -31.14 -4.18 -14.41
C THR A 142 -31.45 -3.10 -15.46
N ASN A 143 -31.21 -1.82 -15.15
CA ASN A 143 -31.24 -0.74 -16.13
C ASN A 143 -29.87 -0.61 -16.82
N PRO A 144 -29.76 -0.83 -18.14
CA PRO A 144 -28.49 -0.73 -18.88
C PRO A 144 -27.89 0.69 -18.92
N GLU A 145 -28.68 1.72 -18.64
CA GLU A 145 -28.19 3.10 -18.53
C GLU A 145 -27.49 3.36 -17.20
N SER A 146 -27.68 2.50 -16.19
CA SER A 146 -27.08 2.68 -14.85
C SER A 146 -25.56 2.86 -14.94
N ARG A 147 -25.07 3.89 -14.27
CA ARG A 147 -23.65 4.16 -14.02
C ARG A 147 -23.31 4.09 -12.54
N ILE A 148 -24.29 4.31 -11.69
CA ILE A 148 -24.19 4.21 -10.23
C ILE A 148 -25.27 3.24 -9.75
N GLY A 149 -24.82 2.09 -9.24
CA GLY A 149 -25.70 1.08 -8.64
C GLY A 149 -26.10 1.40 -7.19
N PRO A 150 -26.81 0.48 -6.53
CA PRO A 150 -27.15 0.61 -5.11
C PRO A 150 -25.91 0.43 -4.22
N VAL A 151 -25.99 0.95 -2.98
CA VAL A 151 -25.14 0.45 -1.89
C VAL A 151 -25.58 -0.96 -1.49
N ILE A 152 -24.65 -1.81 -1.08
CA ILE A 152 -24.87 -3.26 -0.94
C ILE A 152 -25.91 -3.62 0.14
N GLU A 153 -26.00 -2.78 1.17
CA GLU A 153 -26.95 -2.87 2.27
C GLU A 153 -27.54 -1.48 2.54
N PRO A 154 -28.75 -1.37 3.12
CA PRO A 154 -29.34 -0.07 3.43
C PRO A 154 -28.38 0.79 4.26
N ALA A 155 -28.22 2.04 3.86
CA ALA A 155 -27.25 2.95 4.48
C ALA A 155 -27.50 3.05 5.99
N ASN A 156 -26.47 2.79 6.79
CA ASN A 156 -26.52 2.84 8.25
C ASN A 156 -25.22 3.40 8.83
N GLY A 157 -25.22 3.64 10.15
CA GLY A 157 -24.03 4.06 10.90
C GLY A 157 -23.28 5.21 10.23
N LYS A 158 -21.97 5.03 10.03
CA LYS A 158 -21.07 6.05 9.45
C LYS A 158 -21.54 6.52 8.07
N LEU A 159 -22.04 5.62 7.21
CA LEU A 159 -22.47 5.98 5.86
C LEU A 159 -23.74 6.83 5.89
N LEU A 160 -24.74 6.45 6.69
CA LEU A 160 -25.97 7.23 6.82
C LEU A 160 -25.69 8.62 7.38
N THR A 161 -24.80 8.74 8.37
CA THR A 161 -24.33 10.03 8.87
C THR A 161 -23.69 10.87 7.75
N ALA A 162 -22.83 10.28 6.93
CA ALA A 162 -22.21 10.96 5.79
C ALA A 162 -23.18 11.32 4.65
N LEU A 163 -24.37 10.73 4.60
CA LEU A 163 -25.38 11.09 3.61
C LEU A 163 -26.36 12.12 4.15
N THR A 164 -26.62 12.16 5.46
CA THR A 164 -27.71 12.98 6.01
C THR A 164 -27.24 14.17 6.84
N THR A 165 -25.95 14.23 7.21
CA THR A 165 -25.44 15.26 8.14
C THR A 165 -24.19 15.97 7.62
N LEU A 166 -24.10 17.26 7.96
CA LEU A 166 -22.98 18.15 7.71
C LEU A 166 -22.30 18.52 9.02
N ASN A 167 -20.96 18.54 9.02
CA ASN A 167 -20.22 19.13 10.15
C ASN A 167 -20.35 20.66 10.13
N LYS A 168 -19.98 21.30 11.25
CA LYS A 168 -19.96 22.78 11.34
C LYS A 168 -19.09 23.39 10.25
N GLY A 169 -19.69 24.28 9.45
CA GLY A 169 -19.01 25.00 8.36
C GLY A 169 -19.04 24.27 7.02
N GLU A 170 -19.46 23.01 6.98
CA GLU A 170 -19.70 22.30 5.73
C GLU A 170 -21.04 22.71 5.11
N LYS A 171 -21.13 22.58 3.79
CA LYS A 171 -22.35 22.83 3.01
C LYS A 171 -22.49 21.78 1.93
N TRP A 172 -23.73 21.45 1.56
CA TRP A 172 -23.98 20.66 0.36
C TRP A 172 -23.75 21.52 -0.89
N LEU A 173 -22.81 21.11 -1.73
CA LEU A 173 -22.82 21.49 -3.15
C LEU A 173 -23.87 20.66 -3.90
N ARG A 174 -24.03 19.39 -3.50
CA ARG A 174 -25.11 18.50 -3.91
C ARG A 174 -25.55 17.68 -2.70
N GLU A 175 -26.80 17.82 -2.29
CA GLU A 175 -27.35 17.02 -1.20
C GLU A 175 -27.78 15.64 -1.72
N PRO A 176 -27.29 14.54 -1.11
CA PRO A 176 -27.69 13.20 -1.49
C PRO A 176 -29.14 12.92 -1.06
N ARG A 177 -29.83 12.07 -1.82
CA ARG A 177 -31.23 11.69 -1.58
C ARG A 177 -31.37 10.20 -1.73
N GLN A 178 -32.12 9.59 -0.81
CA GLN A 178 -32.63 8.24 -0.99
C GLN A 178 -33.65 8.28 -2.15
N LEU A 179 -33.48 7.37 -3.12
CA LEU A 179 -34.24 7.39 -4.38
C LEU A 179 -35.41 6.41 -4.41
N ASP A 180 -35.43 5.44 -3.49
CA ASP A 180 -36.52 4.48 -3.32
C ASP A 180 -36.63 4.00 -1.85
N ASP A 181 -37.66 3.22 -1.53
CA ASP A 181 -37.92 2.77 -0.15
C ASP A 181 -36.96 1.67 0.34
N THR A 182 -36.02 1.20 -0.50
CA THR A 182 -35.09 0.12 -0.12
C THR A 182 -34.00 0.61 0.85
N GLY A 183 -33.74 1.92 0.86
CA GLY A 183 -32.62 2.52 1.59
C GLY A 183 -31.25 2.23 0.96
N GLN A 184 -31.20 1.56 -0.19
CA GLN A 184 -29.97 1.17 -0.89
C GLN A 184 -29.65 2.09 -2.08
N LEU A 185 -30.65 2.69 -2.72
CA LEU A 185 -30.43 3.56 -3.87
C LEU A 185 -30.32 5.03 -3.39
N TRP A 186 -29.15 5.63 -3.57
CA TRP A 186 -28.85 7.01 -3.14
C TRP A 186 -28.24 7.82 -4.28
N SER A 187 -28.66 9.07 -4.44
CA SER A 187 -27.95 10.01 -5.31
C SER A 187 -26.59 10.42 -4.71
N PRO A 188 -25.61 10.76 -5.55
CA PRO A 188 -24.32 11.29 -5.09
C PRO A 188 -24.45 12.53 -4.19
N GLY A 189 -23.67 12.56 -3.11
CA GLY A 189 -23.53 13.72 -2.22
C GLY A 189 -22.17 14.40 -2.37
N ILE A 190 -22.15 15.71 -2.54
CA ILE A 190 -20.92 16.52 -2.59
C ILE A 190 -21.01 17.61 -1.54
N ARG A 191 -20.04 17.64 -0.62
CA ARG A 191 -19.93 18.68 0.40
C ARG A 191 -18.71 19.57 0.18
N THR A 192 -18.84 20.85 0.51
CA THR A 192 -17.75 21.85 0.52
C THR A 192 -17.48 22.33 1.93
N GLY A 193 -16.37 23.04 2.14
CA GLY A 193 -16.01 23.58 3.45
C GLY A 193 -15.42 22.55 4.41
N VAL A 194 -15.06 21.36 3.91
CA VAL A 194 -14.43 20.29 4.71
C VAL A 194 -13.06 20.76 5.18
N ARG A 195 -12.81 20.63 6.48
CA ARG A 195 -11.57 21.06 7.12
C ARG A 195 -10.63 19.87 7.37
N PRO A 196 -9.30 20.06 7.26
CA PRO A 196 -8.34 19.04 7.69
C PRO A 196 -8.61 18.62 9.14
N GLY A 197 -8.53 17.31 9.39
CA GLY A 197 -8.79 16.70 10.70
C GLY A 197 -10.27 16.50 11.06
N SER A 198 -11.22 16.93 10.23
CA SER A 198 -12.65 16.64 10.45
C SER A 198 -13.00 15.18 10.21
N SER A 199 -14.16 14.73 10.71
CA SER A 199 -14.64 13.35 10.51
C SER A 199 -14.76 12.99 9.02
N THR A 200 -15.15 13.92 8.17
CA THR A 200 -15.31 13.70 6.72
C THR A 200 -14.00 13.71 5.94
N HIS A 201 -12.93 14.23 6.56
CA HIS A 201 -11.54 14.09 6.12
C HIS A 201 -10.93 12.75 6.55
N LEU A 202 -11.19 12.30 7.78
CA LEU A 202 -10.46 11.16 8.37
C LEU A 202 -11.18 9.81 8.24
N ILE A 203 -12.51 9.78 8.23
CA ILE A 203 -13.31 8.55 8.23
C ILE A 203 -13.66 8.16 6.80
N GLU A 204 -13.42 6.90 6.45
CA GLU A 204 -13.92 6.30 5.23
C GLU A 204 -15.38 5.82 5.41
N PHE A 205 -16.28 6.29 4.56
CA PHE A 205 -17.71 5.97 4.62
C PHE A 205 -18.17 4.87 3.65
N PHE A 206 -17.36 4.54 2.65
CA PHE A 206 -17.62 3.46 1.68
C PHE A 206 -18.98 3.58 0.98
N GLY A 207 -19.26 4.75 0.40
CA GLY A 207 -20.52 5.04 -0.27
C GLY A 207 -20.47 6.33 -1.12
N PRO A 208 -21.60 6.80 -1.69
CA PRO A 208 -21.61 7.80 -2.75
C PRO A 208 -21.48 9.22 -2.20
N HIS A 209 -20.34 9.52 -1.58
CA HIS A 209 -20.03 10.78 -0.91
C HIS A 209 -18.65 11.32 -1.33
N LEU A 210 -18.57 12.63 -1.56
CA LEU A 210 -17.35 13.37 -1.87
C LEU A 210 -17.19 14.60 -0.96
N SER A 211 -16.02 14.73 -0.36
CA SER A 211 -15.58 15.89 0.42
C SER A 211 -14.67 16.82 -0.39
N LEU A 212 -15.07 18.07 -0.62
CA LEU A 212 -14.22 19.09 -1.23
C LEU A 212 -13.50 19.92 -0.15
N MET A 213 -12.18 19.96 -0.26
CA MET A 213 -11.27 20.66 0.64
C MET A 213 -10.49 21.71 -0.14
N ALA A 214 -10.20 22.85 0.50
CA ALA A 214 -9.38 23.90 -0.09
C ALA A 214 -7.95 23.84 0.48
N ALA A 215 -6.95 23.95 -0.40
CA ALA A 215 -5.55 24.06 -0.03
C ALA A 215 -4.94 25.36 -0.58
N ARG A 216 -4.08 26.00 0.23
CA ARG A 216 -3.41 27.27 -0.13
C ARG A 216 -2.26 27.11 -1.13
N SER A 217 -1.71 25.90 -1.23
CA SER A 217 -0.56 25.55 -2.09
C SER A 217 -0.58 24.05 -2.35
N LEU A 218 0.21 23.59 -3.32
CA LEU A 218 0.41 22.16 -3.58
C LEU A 218 1.03 21.44 -2.37
N ASP A 219 2.00 22.06 -1.72
CA ASP A 219 2.61 21.55 -0.49
C ASP A 219 1.58 21.27 0.61
N HIS A 220 0.72 22.25 0.92
CA HIS A 220 -0.38 22.07 1.87
C HIS A 220 -1.40 21.02 1.40
N ALA A 221 -1.61 20.86 0.09
CA ALA A 221 -2.48 19.82 -0.44
C ALA A 221 -1.92 18.42 -0.20
N VAL A 222 -0.60 18.24 -0.35
CA VAL A 222 0.09 16.99 -0.03
C VAL A 222 0.05 16.71 1.47
N GLU A 223 0.25 17.72 2.33
CA GLU A 223 0.07 17.59 3.78
C GLU A 223 -1.33 17.05 4.12
N ILE A 224 -2.39 17.65 3.55
CA ILE A 224 -3.77 17.21 3.73
C ILE A 224 -3.95 15.77 3.24
N GLN A 225 -3.53 15.48 2.00
CA GLN A 225 -3.68 14.16 1.38
C GLN A 225 -3.00 13.05 2.18
N ASN A 226 -1.84 13.35 2.79
CA ASN A 226 -1.08 12.41 3.60
C ASN A 226 -1.56 12.34 5.06
N HIS A 227 -2.32 13.32 5.55
CA HIS A 227 -2.83 13.38 6.93
C HIS A 227 -4.11 12.55 7.13
N VAL A 228 -4.04 11.31 6.66
CA VAL A 228 -5.01 10.24 6.89
C VAL A 228 -4.25 8.96 7.25
N ASP A 229 -4.91 8.07 7.99
CA ASP A 229 -4.32 6.79 8.43
C ASP A 229 -4.03 5.81 7.28
N TYR A 230 -4.50 6.14 6.07
CA TYR A 230 -4.48 5.27 4.90
C TYR A 230 -3.51 5.78 3.83
N GLY A 231 -3.11 4.89 2.92
CA GLY A 231 -2.16 5.18 1.86
C GLY A 231 -2.39 4.28 0.65
N LEU A 232 -3.65 4.13 0.21
CA LEU A 232 -4.00 3.20 -0.87
C LEU A 232 -3.83 3.84 -2.26
N THR A 233 -4.74 4.75 -2.63
CA THR A 233 -4.69 5.48 -3.90
C THR A 233 -4.62 6.99 -3.70
N ALA A 234 -3.92 7.67 -4.60
CA ALA A 234 -3.82 9.13 -4.62
C ALA A 234 -3.77 9.65 -6.06
N GLY A 235 -4.37 10.81 -6.30
CA GLY A 235 -4.39 11.43 -7.63
C GLY A 235 -3.87 12.86 -7.62
N LEU A 236 -3.31 13.27 -8.76
CA LEU A 236 -2.98 14.66 -9.07
C LEU A 236 -3.49 15.01 -10.48
N HIS A 237 -4.22 16.10 -10.61
CA HIS A 237 -4.45 16.79 -11.88
C HIS A 237 -3.60 18.06 -11.94
N SER A 238 -2.55 18.01 -12.76
CA SER A 238 -1.67 19.12 -13.10
C SER A 238 -0.98 18.84 -14.44
N LEU A 239 -0.91 19.83 -15.31
CA LEU A 239 -0.14 19.79 -16.55
C LEU A 239 1.30 20.33 -16.38
N ASN A 240 1.66 20.78 -15.16
CA ASN A 240 2.98 21.29 -14.85
C ASN A 240 3.89 20.13 -14.36
N ALA A 241 4.98 19.89 -15.08
CA ALA A 241 5.92 18.82 -14.76
C ALA A 241 6.60 18.98 -13.38
N ASP A 242 6.89 20.22 -12.96
CA ASP A 242 7.53 20.50 -11.67
C ASP A 242 6.56 20.21 -10.51
N GLU A 243 5.27 20.52 -10.69
CA GLU A 243 4.23 20.15 -9.72
C GLU A 243 4.07 18.63 -9.61
N VAL A 244 4.14 17.92 -10.73
CA VAL A 244 4.05 16.46 -10.77
C VAL A 244 5.26 15.82 -10.08
N ALA A 245 6.48 16.27 -10.38
CA ALA A 245 7.69 15.80 -9.71
C ALA A 245 7.64 16.08 -8.19
N PHE A 246 7.29 17.32 -7.80
CA PHE A 246 7.15 17.71 -6.40
C PHE A 246 6.17 16.80 -5.63
N TRP A 247 5.04 16.47 -6.26
CA TRP A 247 4.01 15.63 -5.68
C TRP A 247 4.44 14.16 -5.57
N LEU A 248 5.06 13.60 -6.62
CA LEU A 248 5.56 12.22 -6.63
C LEU A 248 6.61 11.95 -5.55
N ASP A 249 7.42 12.95 -5.20
CA ASP A 249 8.43 12.85 -4.15
C ASP A 249 7.84 12.79 -2.73
N ARG A 250 6.61 13.28 -2.54
CA ARG A 250 6.03 13.51 -1.20
C ARG A 250 4.74 12.76 -0.93
N VAL A 251 4.03 12.30 -1.96
CA VAL A 251 2.77 11.57 -1.79
C VAL A 251 2.98 10.22 -1.10
N ALA A 252 2.20 9.96 -0.05
CA ALA A 252 2.28 8.73 0.74
C ALA A 252 1.14 7.77 0.39
N ALA A 253 1.17 7.19 -0.81
CA ALA A 253 0.21 6.18 -1.26
C ALA A 253 0.88 5.12 -2.16
N GLY A 254 0.37 3.88 -2.10
CA GLY A 254 0.90 2.78 -2.89
C GLY A 254 0.56 2.87 -4.38
N ASN A 255 -0.59 3.42 -4.76
CA ASN A 255 -1.00 3.57 -6.15
C ASN A 255 -1.27 5.05 -6.45
N VAL A 256 -0.51 5.64 -7.36
CA VAL A 256 -0.57 7.06 -7.66
C VAL A 256 -0.89 7.30 -9.12
N TYR A 257 -1.77 8.26 -9.38
CA TYR A 257 -2.32 8.50 -10.72
C TYR A 257 -2.24 9.98 -11.07
N ILE A 258 -1.80 10.29 -12.29
CA ILE A 258 -1.61 11.66 -12.76
C ILE A 258 -2.44 11.91 -14.00
N ASN A 259 -3.26 12.97 -13.96
CA ASN A 259 -4.18 13.39 -15.01
C ASN A 259 -5.14 12.28 -15.47
N ARG A 260 -5.66 11.52 -14.50
CA ARG A 260 -6.67 10.46 -14.69
C ARG A 260 -7.35 10.10 -13.36
N GLY A 261 -8.42 9.31 -13.43
CA GLY A 261 -9.08 8.73 -12.26
C GLY A 261 -8.18 7.75 -11.49
N ILE A 262 -8.49 7.56 -10.20
CA ILE A 262 -7.66 6.76 -9.25
C ILE A 262 -8.20 5.34 -9.00
N THR A 263 -9.19 4.90 -9.79
CA THR A 263 -9.83 3.59 -9.65
C THR A 263 -9.68 2.76 -10.92
N GLY A 264 -9.92 1.45 -10.84
CA GLY A 264 -9.88 0.56 -12.00
C GLY A 264 -8.45 0.14 -12.37
N ALA A 265 -7.62 -0.11 -11.36
CA ALA A 265 -6.30 -0.68 -11.55
C ALA A 265 -6.37 -1.98 -12.37
N ILE A 266 -5.51 -2.09 -13.37
CA ILE A 266 -5.40 -3.23 -14.26
C ILE A 266 -4.18 -4.04 -13.84
N VAL A 267 -4.35 -5.36 -13.70
CA VAL A 267 -3.26 -6.31 -13.39
C VAL A 267 -2.05 -6.06 -14.29
N ARG A 268 -0.84 -6.14 -13.72
CA ARG A 268 0.45 -5.82 -14.35
C ARG A 268 0.66 -4.34 -14.70
N ARG A 269 -0.35 -3.61 -15.17
CA ARG A 269 -0.21 -2.18 -15.49
C ARG A 269 -0.08 -1.33 -14.22
N GLN A 270 -1.02 -1.53 -13.29
CA GLN A 270 -1.00 -0.88 -11.98
C GLN A 270 -1.17 -1.95 -10.90
N PRO A 271 -0.10 -2.70 -10.56
CA PRO A 271 -0.12 -3.57 -9.39
C PRO A 271 -0.74 -2.84 -8.20
N PHE A 272 -1.67 -3.48 -7.51
CA PHE A 272 -2.56 -2.81 -6.57
C PHE A 272 -2.25 -3.19 -5.13
N GLY A 273 -2.08 -2.18 -4.27
CA GLY A 273 -1.88 -2.35 -2.84
C GLY A 273 -1.45 -1.05 -2.17
N GLY A 274 -1.77 -0.89 -0.90
CA GLY A 274 -1.55 0.38 -0.17
C GLY A 274 -0.37 0.37 0.80
N TRP A 275 -0.20 1.48 1.49
CA TRP A 275 0.69 1.66 2.64
C TRP A 275 -0.13 2.04 3.89
N LYS A 276 0.53 2.15 5.05
CA LYS A 276 -0.11 2.47 6.33
C LYS A 276 -1.25 1.48 6.65
N LYS A 277 -2.39 1.94 7.18
CA LYS A 277 -3.57 1.08 7.46
C LYS A 277 -4.27 0.54 6.21
N SER A 278 -3.76 0.76 5.00
CA SER A 278 -4.30 0.15 3.77
C SER A 278 -3.68 -1.20 3.43
N ALA A 279 -2.60 -1.60 4.10
CA ALA A 279 -1.99 -2.91 3.92
C ALA A 279 -1.49 -3.48 5.26
N ILE A 280 -1.58 -4.79 5.42
CA ILE A 280 -1.08 -5.52 6.59
C ILE A 280 -0.17 -6.64 6.10
N GLY A 281 1.00 -6.77 6.74
CA GLY A 281 2.07 -7.67 6.34
C GLY A 281 3.06 -7.00 5.38
N PRO A 282 3.76 -7.77 4.53
CA PRO A 282 4.81 -7.25 3.64
C PRO A 282 4.38 -6.11 2.70
N GLY A 283 3.10 -6.05 2.33
CA GLY A 283 2.57 -5.01 1.45
C GLY A 283 2.98 -5.18 -0.02
N THR A 284 3.23 -6.41 -0.46
CA THR A 284 3.40 -6.73 -1.89
C THR A 284 2.08 -6.55 -2.63
N LYS A 285 2.12 -5.99 -3.83
CA LYS A 285 0.91 -5.62 -4.58
C LYS A 285 0.29 -6.80 -5.32
N ALA A 286 -1.02 -6.95 -5.19
CA ALA A 286 -1.79 -7.88 -6.01
C ALA A 286 -1.64 -7.55 -7.50
N GLY A 287 -1.43 -8.58 -8.32
CA GLY A 287 -1.16 -8.41 -9.75
C GLY A 287 0.22 -7.81 -10.08
N GLY A 288 1.10 -7.70 -9.08
CA GLY A 288 2.51 -7.33 -9.23
C GLY A 288 3.46 -8.54 -9.18
N PRO A 289 4.75 -8.32 -9.47
CA PRO A 289 5.73 -9.40 -9.58
C PRO A 289 6.06 -10.07 -8.24
N ASN A 290 5.83 -9.38 -7.11
CA ASN A 290 6.19 -9.87 -5.78
C ASN A 290 5.07 -10.57 -5.02
N TYR A 291 3.83 -10.57 -5.53
CA TYR A 291 2.69 -11.06 -4.74
C TYR A 291 2.86 -12.52 -4.28
N LEU A 292 3.43 -13.37 -5.14
CA LEU A 292 3.65 -14.79 -4.84
C LEU A 292 4.76 -15.01 -3.81
N PHE A 293 5.71 -14.07 -3.65
CA PHE A 293 6.79 -14.18 -2.65
C PHE A 293 6.25 -14.18 -1.21
N GLY A 294 5.09 -13.56 -0.99
CA GLY A 294 4.39 -13.55 0.29
C GLY A 294 3.45 -14.74 0.52
N LEU A 295 3.29 -15.65 -0.45
CA LEU A 295 2.38 -16.81 -0.33
C LEU A 295 3.11 -18.10 0.09
N GLY A 296 4.39 -18.01 0.44
CA GLY A 296 5.22 -19.15 0.79
C GLY A 296 6.25 -18.81 1.88
N ARG A 297 7.17 -19.75 2.10
CA ARG A 297 8.34 -19.56 2.97
C ARG A 297 9.60 -19.78 2.17
N TRP A 298 10.65 -19.08 2.56
CA TRP A 298 11.97 -19.19 1.96
C TRP A 298 12.89 -19.97 2.89
N SER A 299 13.79 -20.76 2.30
CA SER A 299 14.85 -21.44 3.03
C SER A 299 16.19 -21.11 2.38
N LYS A 300 17.26 -21.13 3.19
CA LYS A 300 18.62 -20.95 2.68
C LYS A 300 18.90 -22.02 1.62
N SER A 301 19.44 -21.57 0.50
CA SER A 301 19.99 -22.39 -0.57
C SER A 301 21.23 -21.67 -1.10
N SER A 302 22.22 -22.43 -1.54
CA SER A 302 23.41 -21.86 -2.18
C SER A 302 23.01 -21.11 -3.43
N SER A 303 23.41 -19.85 -3.55
CA SER A 303 23.23 -19.04 -4.76
C SER A 303 24.25 -19.41 -5.85
N GLU A 304 23.94 -19.13 -7.11
CA GLU A 304 24.95 -19.26 -8.16
C GLU A 304 26.05 -18.20 -7.99
N PRO A 305 27.31 -18.50 -8.32
CA PRO A 305 28.39 -17.52 -8.27
C PRO A 305 28.10 -16.36 -9.23
N THR A 306 27.99 -15.16 -8.68
CA THR A 306 27.76 -13.93 -9.45
C THR A 306 28.82 -12.92 -9.11
N THR A 307 29.31 -12.18 -10.12
CA THR A 307 30.28 -11.10 -9.93
C THR A 307 29.62 -9.75 -10.14
N ALA A 308 29.73 -8.87 -9.15
CA ALA A 308 29.23 -7.50 -9.22
C ALA A 308 30.22 -6.52 -8.58
N VAL A 309 30.12 -5.24 -8.97
CA VAL A 309 30.89 -4.17 -8.32
C VAL A 309 30.21 -3.80 -7.01
N LEU A 310 30.83 -4.17 -5.89
CA LEU A 310 30.28 -3.90 -4.56
C LEU A 310 30.39 -2.42 -4.19
N ASP A 311 29.35 -1.92 -3.51
CA ASP A 311 29.38 -0.63 -2.82
C ASP A 311 30.54 -0.55 -1.81
N THR A 312 31.07 0.65 -1.59
CA THR A 312 32.19 0.88 -0.67
C THR A 312 31.85 0.45 0.76
N THR A 313 30.64 0.78 1.24
CA THR A 313 30.15 0.39 2.56
C THR A 313 30.16 -1.13 2.73
N VAL A 314 29.73 -1.84 1.69
CA VAL A 314 29.65 -3.31 1.67
C VAL A 314 31.05 -3.92 1.71
N LYS A 315 32.01 -3.35 0.97
CA LYS A 315 33.42 -3.79 1.01
C LYS A 315 34.03 -3.64 2.40
N ASP A 316 33.80 -2.50 3.04
CA ASP A 316 34.32 -2.22 4.38
C ASP A 316 33.73 -3.20 5.41
N LEU A 317 32.43 -3.49 5.33
CA LEU A 317 31.81 -4.49 6.19
C LEU A 317 32.31 -5.90 5.95
N LEU A 318 32.50 -6.31 4.70
CA LEU A 318 33.06 -7.63 4.38
C LEU A 318 34.46 -7.78 4.99
N LEU A 319 35.29 -6.73 4.94
CA LEU A 319 36.62 -6.76 5.56
C LEU A 319 36.55 -7.01 7.07
N ILE A 320 35.62 -6.37 7.76
CA ILE A 320 35.41 -6.58 9.21
C ILE A 320 34.85 -7.99 9.45
N ALA A 321 33.81 -8.39 8.71
CA ALA A 321 33.14 -9.68 8.85
C ALA A 321 34.12 -10.87 8.78
N LYS A 322 35.18 -10.76 7.97
CA LYS A 322 36.21 -11.79 7.82
C LYS A 322 36.85 -12.24 9.14
N ALA A 323 36.93 -11.37 10.14
CA ALA A 323 37.47 -11.71 11.46
C ALA A 323 36.46 -12.43 12.37
N HIS A 324 35.17 -12.45 11.99
CA HIS A 324 34.05 -12.92 12.81
C HIS A 324 33.35 -14.17 12.25
N VAL A 325 33.71 -14.61 11.05
CA VAL A 325 33.06 -15.75 10.36
C VAL A 325 34.08 -16.77 9.87
N SER A 326 33.63 -17.98 9.57
CA SER A 326 34.48 -19.01 8.95
C SER A 326 34.84 -18.63 7.52
N THR A 327 35.87 -19.25 6.92
CA THR A 327 36.21 -19.03 5.51
C THR A 327 35.04 -19.38 4.57
N SER A 328 34.31 -20.46 4.87
CA SER A 328 33.12 -20.85 4.10
C SER A 328 32.04 -19.78 4.18
N ASP A 329 31.72 -19.31 5.40
CA ASP A 329 30.72 -18.25 5.58
C ASP A 329 31.15 -16.94 4.90
N TYR A 330 32.44 -16.62 4.90
CA TYR A 330 32.96 -15.44 4.21
C TYR A 330 32.72 -15.51 2.70
N ASP A 331 33.00 -16.66 2.07
CA ASP A 331 32.76 -16.87 0.65
C ASP A 331 31.25 -16.77 0.33
N GLU A 332 30.41 -17.30 1.22
CA GLU A 332 28.95 -17.17 1.13
C GLU A 332 28.47 -15.72 1.27
N LEU A 333 29.03 -14.94 2.21
CA LEU A 333 28.72 -13.53 2.40
C LEU A 333 29.14 -12.70 1.20
N PHE A 334 30.32 -12.94 0.64
CA PHE A 334 30.80 -12.24 -0.55
C PHE A 334 29.87 -12.48 -1.74
N ARG A 335 29.51 -13.74 -1.99
CA ARG A 335 28.56 -14.11 -3.04
C ARG A 335 27.18 -13.51 -2.81
N SER A 336 26.70 -13.48 -1.57
CA SER A 336 25.43 -12.85 -1.22
C SER A 336 25.44 -11.34 -1.47
N ALA A 337 26.54 -10.66 -1.12
CA ALA A 337 26.73 -9.24 -1.39
C ALA A 337 26.72 -8.93 -2.89
N CYS A 338 27.31 -9.79 -3.73
CA CYS A 338 27.22 -9.65 -5.18
C CYS A 338 25.78 -9.85 -5.69
N ASN A 339 25.03 -10.80 -5.12
CA ASN A 339 23.62 -11.00 -5.45
C ASN A 339 22.75 -9.79 -5.04
N ASP A 340 23.06 -9.14 -3.92
CA ASP A 340 22.40 -7.90 -3.50
C ASP A 340 22.62 -6.79 -4.53
N GLU A 341 23.85 -6.60 -5.02
CA GLU A 341 24.12 -5.61 -6.07
C GLU A 341 23.37 -5.89 -7.37
N VAL A 342 23.30 -7.16 -7.78
CA VAL A 342 22.52 -7.53 -8.97
C VAL A 342 21.04 -7.25 -8.74
N ALA A 343 20.47 -7.62 -7.60
CA ALA A 343 19.07 -7.34 -7.30
C ALA A 343 18.79 -5.82 -7.20
N MET A 344 19.73 -5.03 -6.68
CA MET A 344 19.64 -3.57 -6.70
C MET A 344 19.66 -3.02 -8.11
N VAL A 345 20.57 -3.49 -8.97
CA VAL A 345 20.67 -3.02 -10.36
C VAL A 345 19.47 -3.46 -11.18
N GLU A 346 19.04 -4.71 -11.10
CA GLU A 346 17.99 -5.26 -11.97
C GLU A 346 16.58 -4.98 -11.49
N HIS A 347 16.37 -4.71 -10.20
CA HIS A 347 15.03 -4.58 -9.62
C HIS A 347 14.87 -3.32 -8.80
N PHE A 348 15.48 -3.26 -7.61
CA PHE A 348 15.11 -2.26 -6.58
C PHE A 348 15.59 -0.84 -6.89
N GLY A 349 16.64 -0.70 -7.69
CA GLY A 349 17.18 0.58 -8.14
C GLY A 349 16.64 1.06 -9.48
N GLN A 350 15.68 0.35 -10.08
CA GLN A 350 15.08 0.71 -11.36
C GLN A 350 13.56 0.79 -11.29
N SER A 351 13.02 1.63 -12.18
CA SER A 351 11.59 1.77 -12.44
C SER A 351 11.20 0.93 -13.64
N HIS A 352 10.13 0.14 -13.52
CA HIS A 352 9.71 -0.86 -14.51
C HIS A 352 8.39 -0.46 -15.17
N ASP A 353 8.38 -0.21 -16.47
CA ASP A 353 7.14 -0.12 -17.27
C ASP A 353 7.00 -1.34 -18.16
N GLU A 354 6.34 -2.36 -17.61
CA GLU A 354 6.09 -3.64 -18.27
C GLU A 354 5.06 -3.58 -19.39
N SER A 355 4.26 -2.50 -19.45
CA SER A 355 3.13 -2.39 -20.35
C SER A 355 3.42 -1.56 -21.60
N GLN A 356 4.35 -0.60 -21.48
CA GLN A 356 4.87 0.23 -22.57
C GLN A 356 3.78 0.80 -23.49
N LEU A 357 2.69 1.31 -22.89
CA LEU A 357 1.59 1.89 -23.66
C LEU A 357 1.95 3.32 -24.08
N GLU A 358 1.72 3.65 -25.35
CA GLU A 358 1.97 5.00 -25.87
C GLU A 358 1.10 6.07 -25.19
N SER A 359 -0.15 5.71 -24.86
CA SER A 359 -1.13 6.64 -24.29
C SER A 359 -0.99 6.83 -22.78
N GLU A 360 -0.25 5.96 -22.10
CA GLU A 360 -0.23 5.89 -20.65
C GLU A 360 1.05 5.24 -20.12
N ARG A 361 1.85 6.00 -19.39
CA ARG A 361 3.07 5.49 -18.74
C ARG A 361 2.70 4.82 -17.42
N ASN A 362 3.13 3.58 -17.23
CA ASN A 362 2.71 2.71 -16.13
C ASN A 362 3.91 2.07 -15.45
N VAL A 363 4.39 2.74 -14.40
CA VAL A 363 5.67 2.43 -13.77
C VAL A 363 5.44 1.76 -12.42
N LEU A 364 6.10 0.64 -12.20
CA LEU A 364 6.32 0.08 -10.88
C LEU A 364 7.72 0.48 -10.40
N ARG A 365 7.80 1.19 -9.28
CA ARG A 365 9.05 1.53 -8.61
C ARG A 365 9.13 0.96 -7.21
N TYR A 366 10.34 0.94 -6.66
CA TYR A 366 10.64 0.52 -5.29
C TYR A 366 11.14 1.73 -4.51
N VAL A 367 10.44 2.11 -3.45
CA VAL A 367 10.85 3.20 -2.56
C VAL A 367 11.40 2.63 -1.25
N PRO A 368 12.43 3.22 -0.62
CA PRO A 368 12.88 2.79 0.69
C PRO A 368 11.73 2.74 1.69
N SER A 369 11.64 1.63 2.42
CA SER A 369 10.52 1.35 3.33
C SER A 369 10.70 1.94 4.73
N GLY A 370 11.95 2.22 5.13
CA GLY A 370 12.32 2.51 6.51
C GLY A 370 12.35 1.27 7.41
N CYS A 371 12.41 0.06 6.84
CA CYS A 371 12.44 -1.17 7.63
C CYS A 371 13.68 -1.24 8.53
N VAL A 372 13.43 -1.36 9.83
CA VAL A 372 14.44 -1.47 10.87
C VAL A 372 15.04 -2.87 10.84
N LEU A 373 16.36 -2.98 10.95
CA LEU A 373 17.02 -4.27 11.20
C LEU A 373 17.14 -4.50 12.71
N TYR A 374 16.77 -5.70 13.16
CA TYR A 374 17.09 -6.21 14.49
C TYR A 374 17.90 -7.51 14.39
N LEU A 375 19.05 -7.54 15.06
CA LEU A 375 19.94 -8.69 15.17
C LEU A 375 19.93 -9.20 16.63
N GLY A 376 19.20 -10.29 16.84
CA GLY A 376 19.00 -10.92 18.13
C GLY A 376 20.13 -11.86 18.57
N PRO A 377 20.02 -12.41 19.79
CA PRO A 377 21.08 -13.19 20.42
C PRO A 377 21.28 -14.59 19.80
N ASP A 378 20.26 -15.13 19.13
CA ASP A 378 20.29 -16.46 18.52
C ASP A 378 20.78 -16.41 17.05
N ALA A 379 21.18 -15.23 16.55
CA ALA A 379 21.67 -15.09 15.18
C ALA A 379 23.04 -15.76 15.03
N THR A 380 23.17 -16.66 14.05
CA THR A 380 24.49 -17.20 13.69
C THR A 380 25.40 -16.09 13.16
N PRO A 381 26.74 -16.23 13.22
CA PRO A 381 27.65 -15.24 12.65
C PRO A 381 27.36 -14.93 11.18
N PHE A 382 27.02 -15.95 10.38
CA PHE A 382 26.60 -15.75 8.99
C PHE A 382 25.33 -14.89 8.89
N GLU A 383 24.26 -15.25 9.59
CA GLU A 383 22.98 -14.53 9.55
C GLU A 383 23.13 -13.07 9.99
N TRP A 384 23.93 -12.84 11.03
CA TRP A 384 24.21 -11.53 11.58
C TRP A 384 24.84 -10.62 10.53
N TRP A 385 25.96 -11.06 9.92
CA TRP A 385 26.68 -10.27 8.92
C TRP A 385 25.92 -10.16 7.59
N ARG A 386 25.26 -11.23 7.15
CA ARG A 386 24.47 -11.26 5.91
C ARG A 386 23.35 -10.23 5.92
N SER A 387 22.64 -10.16 7.04
CA SER A 387 21.50 -9.25 7.21
C SER A 387 21.96 -7.80 7.39
N LEU A 388 23.08 -7.59 8.10
CA LEU A 388 23.69 -6.26 8.18
C LEU A 388 24.11 -5.75 6.80
N ILE A 389 24.74 -6.60 5.97
CA ILE A 389 25.16 -6.23 4.60
C ILE A 389 23.97 -5.81 3.74
N ALA A 390 22.86 -6.57 3.74
CA ALA A 390 21.64 -6.19 3.02
C ALA A 390 21.06 -4.86 3.52
N TRP A 391 20.99 -4.69 4.84
CA TRP A 391 20.44 -3.48 5.46
C TRP A 391 21.27 -2.24 5.15
N VAL A 392 22.61 -2.32 5.21
CA VAL A 392 23.45 -1.16 4.86
C VAL A 392 23.39 -0.83 3.38
N ARG A 393 23.22 -1.84 2.52
CA ARG A 393 23.16 -1.62 1.08
C ARG A 393 21.91 -0.85 0.66
N THR A 394 20.86 -0.91 1.47
CA THR A 394 19.60 -0.21 1.19
C THR A 394 19.74 1.30 1.49
N PRO A 395 19.42 2.18 0.51
CA PRO A 395 19.38 3.63 0.72
C PRO A 395 18.36 4.05 1.79
N GLY A 396 18.68 5.10 2.55
CA GLY A 396 17.76 5.68 3.55
C GLY A 396 17.65 4.91 4.87
N ASN A 397 18.22 3.71 4.98
CA ASN A 397 18.38 3.04 6.26
C ASN A 397 19.46 3.74 7.10
N GLU A 398 19.13 4.19 8.31
CA GLU A 398 20.04 4.95 9.18
C GLU A 398 20.24 4.27 10.54
N LEU A 399 19.16 3.74 11.13
CA LEU A 399 19.17 3.15 12.47
C LEU A 399 18.73 1.68 12.45
N GLY A 400 19.53 0.82 13.08
CA GLY A 400 19.20 -0.56 13.38
C GLY A 400 19.56 -0.93 14.82
N TYR A 401 19.21 -2.14 15.23
CA TYR A 401 19.41 -2.60 16.60
C TYR A 401 20.06 -3.98 16.64
N ALA A 402 20.91 -4.21 17.64
CA ALA A 402 21.56 -5.50 17.85
C ALA A 402 21.88 -5.73 19.33
N VAL A 403 21.87 -6.97 19.80
CA VAL A 403 22.23 -7.29 21.21
C VAL A 403 23.74 -7.17 21.43
N ASP A 404 24.55 -7.71 20.51
CA ASP A 404 26.02 -7.73 20.61
C ASP A 404 26.67 -7.03 19.40
N ILE A 405 27.03 -5.76 19.56
CA ILE A 405 27.67 -4.96 18.51
C ILE A 405 29.19 -5.11 18.58
N PRO A 406 29.87 -5.59 17.52
CA PRO A 406 31.33 -5.66 17.47
C PRO A 406 32.00 -4.30 17.73
N VAL A 407 33.05 -4.30 18.56
CA VAL A 407 33.80 -3.08 18.89
C VAL A 407 34.35 -2.43 17.61
N GLY A 408 34.13 -1.13 17.46
CA GLY A 408 34.59 -0.37 16.29
C GLY A 408 33.68 -0.41 15.07
N LEU A 409 32.69 -1.31 15.02
CA LEU A 409 31.77 -1.41 13.86
C LEU A 409 30.99 -0.11 13.62
N ASN A 410 30.47 0.51 14.68
CA ASN A 410 29.75 1.78 14.56
C ASN A 410 30.63 2.93 14.06
N SER A 411 31.95 2.86 14.23
CA SER A 411 32.86 3.84 13.62
C SER A 411 32.87 3.72 12.09
N THR A 412 32.85 2.49 11.57
CA THR A 412 32.72 2.23 10.13
C THR A 412 31.33 2.59 9.62
N LEU A 413 30.26 2.15 10.29
CA LEU A 413 28.89 2.50 9.90
C LEU A 413 28.65 4.01 9.89
N GLY A 414 29.25 4.74 10.84
CA GLY A 414 29.15 6.19 10.95
C GLY A 414 29.72 6.95 9.75
N LEU A 415 30.68 6.37 9.01
CA LEU A 415 31.18 6.95 7.75
C LEU A 415 30.10 6.98 6.65
N HIS A 416 29.05 6.18 6.82
CA HIS A 416 27.95 6.01 5.88
C HIS A 416 26.60 6.46 6.45
N ASN A 417 26.62 7.26 7.53
CA ASN A 417 25.43 7.74 8.24
C ASN A 417 24.51 6.61 8.76
N LYS A 418 25.12 5.49 9.17
CA LYS A 418 24.41 4.34 9.73
C LYS A 418 24.88 4.06 11.15
N THR A 419 23.98 3.58 11.99
CA THR A 419 24.29 3.24 13.39
C THR A 419 23.50 2.02 13.83
N LEU A 420 24.15 1.13 14.58
CA LEU A 420 23.48 0.11 15.38
C LEU A 420 23.43 0.57 16.85
N LEU A 421 22.26 0.47 17.47
CA LEU A 421 22.10 0.71 18.90
C LEU A 421 21.85 -0.60 19.66
N PRO A 422 22.41 -0.76 20.87
CA PRO A 422 22.09 -1.89 21.72
C PRO A 422 20.64 -1.78 22.19
N ILE A 423 19.90 -2.88 22.18
CA ILE A 423 18.55 -2.96 22.74
C ILE A 423 18.28 -4.34 23.32
N ASN A 424 17.50 -4.39 24.40
CA ASN A 424 16.93 -5.64 24.86
C ASN A 424 15.76 -6.04 23.96
N GLU A 425 15.63 -7.33 23.68
CA GLU A 425 14.58 -7.84 22.80
C GLU A 425 13.15 -7.44 23.25
N GLY A 426 12.91 -7.40 24.57
CA GLY A 426 11.61 -6.99 25.13
C GLY A 426 11.25 -5.51 24.93
N ASP A 427 12.24 -4.65 24.67
CA ASP A 427 12.03 -3.22 24.44
C ASP A 427 11.86 -2.89 22.95
N LEU A 428 12.21 -3.84 22.05
CA LEU A 428 12.25 -3.63 20.60
C LEU A 428 10.93 -3.12 20.04
N LEU A 429 9.81 -3.76 20.41
CA LEU A 429 8.50 -3.38 19.85
C LEU A 429 8.10 -1.95 20.24
N ALA A 430 8.32 -1.57 21.49
CA ALA A 430 7.99 -0.23 21.97
C ALA A 430 8.82 0.83 21.24
N GLU A 431 10.07 0.50 20.90
CA GLU A 431 10.98 1.38 20.17
C GLU A 431 10.56 1.56 18.70
N ILE A 432 10.21 0.47 18.00
CA ILE A 432 9.91 0.51 16.55
C ILE A 432 8.46 0.92 16.22
N GLN A 433 7.55 0.94 17.19
CA GLN A 433 6.13 1.27 16.97
C GLN A 433 5.87 2.75 16.68
N HIS A 434 6.91 3.59 16.61
CA HIS A 434 6.78 5.00 16.28
C HIS A 434 6.62 5.20 14.77
N GLY A 435 5.46 5.68 14.32
CA GLY A 435 5.20 6.05 12.92
C GLY A 435 3.90 5.47 12.34
N HIS A 436 3.67 5.69 11.04
CA HIS A 436 2.41 5.31 10.36
C HIS A 436 2.45 3.96 9.61
N ASP A 437 3.62 3.32 9.49
CA ASP A 437 3.86 2.07 8.73
C ASP A 437 5.13 1.37 9.24
N PRO A 438 5.17 0.93 10.52
CA PRO A 438 6.37 0.37 11.13
C PRO A 438 6.71 -1.00 10.53
N ARG A 439 8.00 -1.24 10.29
CA ARG A 439 8.52 -2.46 9.63
C ARG A 439 9.82 -2.90 10.29
N VAL A 440 9.97 -4.19 10.53
CA VAL A 440 11.18 -4.75 11.15
C VAL A 440 11.59 -6.07 10.50
N ARG A 441 12.88 -6.17 10.14
CA ARG A 441 13.55 -7.42 9.80
C ARG A 441 14.18 -7.98 11.07
N VAL A 442 13.64 -9.09 11.55
CA VAL A 442 14.04 -9.76 12.78
C VAL A 442 14.88 -10.98 12.43
N VAL A 443 16.09 -11.06 12.96
CA VAL A 443 17.04 -12.15 12.70
C VAL A 443 17.58 -12.65 14.03
N GLY A 444 17.50 -13.97 14.29
CA GLY A 444 18.02 -14.56 15.52
C GLY A 444 17.30 -14.13 16.79
N ALA A 445 15.99 -13.86 16.71
CA ALA A 445 15.18 -13.58 17.89
C ALA A 445 14.87 -14.85 18.68
N THR A 446 14.63 -14.70 19.98
CA THR A 446 14.34 -15.84 20.85
C THR A 446 12.99 -16.46 20.54
N ALA A 447 12.82 -17.75 20.88
CA ALA A 447 11.52 -18.41 20.80
C ALA A 447 10.45 -17.67 21.65
N GLU A 448 10.86 -17.04 22.76
CA GLU A 448 9.96 -16.23 23.57
C GLU A 448 9.45 -15.02 22.77
N PHE A 449 10.31 -14.27 22.10
CA PHE A 449 9.91 -13.14 21.26
C PHE A 449 8.88 -13.55 20.20
N HIS A 450 9.13 -14.63 19.47
CA HIS A 450 8.18 -15.13 18.47
C HIS A 450 6.82 -15.52 19.06
N ASN A 451 6.79 -16.02 20.30
CA ASN A 451 5.58 -16.46 20.98
C ASN A 451 4.82 -15.33 21.69
N THR A 452 5.51 -14.32 22.23
CA THR A 452 4.96 -13.29 23.13
C THR A 452 4.75 -11.95 22.45
N HIS A 453 5.69 -11.54 21.59
CA HIS A 453 5.69 -10.26 20.89
C HIS A 453 4.96 -10.38 19.55
N GLY A 454 4.01 -11.32 19.51
CA GLY A 454 3.28 -11.71 18.33
C GLY A 454 2.85 -10.48 17.56
N ARG A 455 2.83 -10.66 16.24
CA ARG A 455 2.25 -9.81 15.19
C ARG A 455 0.80 -9.31 15.49
N GLY A 456 0.32 -9.38 16.72
CA GLY A 456 -0.95 -8.89 17.25
C GLY A 456 -1.17 -7.41 17.03
N ASP A 457 -0.11 -6.60 16.96
CA ASP A 457 -0.19 -5.31 16.31
C ASP A 457 -0.18 -5.49 14.79
N VAL A 458 -1.34 -5.29 14.19
CA VAL A 458 -1.54 -5.49 12.76
C VAL A 458 -0.90 -4.39 11.91
N THR A 459 -0.46 -3.30 12.54
CA THR A 459 0.23 -2.21 11.85
C THR A 459 1.71 -2.49 11.65
N LEU A 460 2.29 -3.42 12.41
CA LEU A 460 3.69 -3.81 12.32
C LEU A 460 3.89 -4.90 11.26
N ALA A 461 4.65 -4.59 10.21
CA ALA A 461 5.14 -5.62 9.29
C ALA A 461 6.43 -6.24 9.83
N MET A 462 6.32 -7.47 10.36
CA MET A 462 7.46 -8.24 10.83
C MET A 462 7.94 -9.23 9.77
N TYR A 463 9.23 -9.15 9.44
CA TYR A 463 9.94 -10.07 8.54
C TYR A 463 10.86 -10.96 9.37
N ASP A 464 10.38 -12.16 9.66
CA ASP A 464 11.00 -13.17 10.53
C ASP A 464 11.43 -14.42 9.75
N GLN A 465 11.48 -14.34 8.42
CA GLN A 465 11.86 -15.47 7.58
C GLN A 465 13.36 -15.79 7.73
N PRO A 466 13.78 -17.04 7.46
CA PRO A 466 15.19 -17.42 7.43
C PRO A 466 16.00 -16.51 6.52
N VAL A 467 17.24 -16.22 6.91
CA VAL A 467 18.17 -15.43 6.09
C VAL A 467 18.55 -16.21 4.83
N THR A 468 18.57 -15.53 3.69
CA THR A 468 18.85 -16.11 2.39
C THR A 468 20.08 -15.49 1.74
N GLU A 469 20.76 -16.23 0.85
CA GLU A 469 21.81 -15.65 0.01
C GLU A 469 21.23 -14.77 -1.11
N ALA A 470 19.98 -15.01 -1.50
CA ALA A 470 19.33 -14.35 -2.62
C ALA A 470 18.95 -12.90 -2.30
N GLY A 471 19.67 -11.94 -2.87
CA GLY A 471 19.36 -10.51 -2.71
C GLY A 471 17.96 -10.14 -3.14
N ARG A 472 17.37 -10.86 -4.11
CA ARG A 472 15.98 -10.67 -4.54
C ARG A 472 14.94 -10.90 -3.45
N ILE A 473 15.30 -11.66 -2.41
CA ILE A 473 14.46 -11.99 -1.26
C ILE A 473 14.90 -11.16 -0.05
N GLU A 474 16.21 -11.15 0.27
CA GLU A 474 16.71 -10.51 1.48
C GLU A 474 16.55 -8.98 1.46
N LEU A 475 16.53 -8.36 0.28
CA LEU A 475 16.33 -6.91 0.16
C LEU A 475 14.84 -6.49 0.19
N LEU A 476 13.90 -7.40 -0.10
CA LEU A 476 12.46 -7.07 -0.17
C LEU A 476 11.91 -6.31 1.05
N PRO A 477 12.24 -6.68 2.31
CA PRO A 477 11.75 -5.98 3.49
C PRO A 477 12.06 -4.49 3.47
N TYR A 478 13.16 -4.09 2.84
CA TYR A 478 13.65 -2.72 2.86
C TYR A 478 13.05 -1.82 1.79
N PHE A 479 12.20 -2.35 0.90
CA PHE A 479 11.50 -1.57 -0.12
C PHE A 479 9.98 -1.69 -0.02
N LYS A 480 9.28 -0.64 -0.45
CA LYS A 480 7.84 -0.64 -0.70
C LYS A 480 7.60 -0.45 -2.18
N GLU A 481 6.67 -1.21 -2.73
CA GLU A 481 6.25 -1.02 -4.11
C GLU A 481 5.37 0.22 -4.23
N GLN A 482 5.56 0.99 -5.30
CA GLN A 482 4.66 2.06 -5.72
C GLN A 482 4.34 1.93 -7.21
N ALA A 483 3.05 1.90 -7.54
CA ALA A 483 2.59 1.92 -8.92
C ALA A 483 2.22 3.36 -9.30
N ILE A 484 2.83 3.88 -10.36
CA ILE A 484 2.63 5.23 -10.89
C ILE A 484 1.99 5.10 -12.27
N SER A 485 0.87 5.78 -12.48
CA SER A 485 0.20 5.80 -13.77
C SER A 485 -0.08 7.20 -14.25
N ILE A 486 0.50 7.57 -15.40
CA ILE A 486 0.47 8.93 -15.95
C ILE A 486 -0.16 8.87 -17.34
N THR A 487 -1.20 9.68 -17.56
CA THR A 487 -1.71 9.93 -18.92
C THR A 487 -0.60 10.57 -19.76
N ALA A 488 -0.16 9.90 -20.83
CA ALA A 488 0.96 10.32 -21.66
C ALA A 488 0.54 11.12 -22.90
N HIS A 489 -0.72 11.55 -22.96
CA HIS A 489 -1.25 12.34 -24.06
C HIS A 489 -2.13 13.53 -23.59
N ARG A 490 -2.24 14.54 -24.45
CA ARG A 490 -3.21 15.62 -24.37
C ARG A 490 -4.18 15.49 -25.54
N PHE A 491 -5.38 14.98 -25.25
CA PHE A 491 -6.41 14.70 -26.27
C PHE A 491 -5.88 13.87 -27.46
N GLY A 492 -5.09 12.83 -27.17
CA GLY A 492 -4.50 11.95 -28.18
C GLY A 492 -3.13 12.40 -28.71
N ASN A 493 -2.71 13.64 -28.47
CA ASN A 493 -1.35 14.09 -28.83
C ASN A 493 -0.35 13.72 -27.72
N PRO A 494 0.77 13.04 -28.01
CA PRO A 494 1.77 12.69 -26.99
C PRO A 494 2.29 13.89 -26.21
N VAL A 495 2.64 13.67 -24.93
CA VAL A 495 3.17 14.70 -24.02
C VAL A 495 4.63 14.37 -23.69
N PRO A 496 5.63 15.05 -24.31
CA PRO A 496 7.04 14.66 -24.21
C PRO A 496 7.62 14.67 -22.79
N TRP A 497 7.21 15.61 -21.93
CA TRP A 497 7.75 15.67 -20.57
C TRP A 497 7.40 14.42 -19.74
N VAL A 498 6.32 13.70 -20.09
CA VAL A 498 5.94 12.46 -19.39
C VAL A 498 6.98 11.37 -19.57
N THR A 499 7.66 11.30 -20.72
CA THR A 499 8.76 10.35 -20.95
C THR A 499 10.06 10.78 -20.26
N GLU A 500 10.27 12.08 -20.08
CA GLU A 500 11.47 12.65 -19.47
C GLU A 500 11.38 12.70 -17.94
N LEU A 501 10.17 12.60 -17.37
CA LEU A 501 9.95 12.62 -15.94
C LEU A 501 10.72 11.48 -15.25
N ALA A 502 11.60 11.83 -14.33
CA ALA A 502 12.23 10.88 -13.43
C ALA A 502 11.17 10.36 -12.45
N VAL A 503 10.89 9.06 -12.53
CA VAL A 503 9.90 8.35 -11.70
C VAL A 503 10.53 7.14 -11.05
#